data_AF-A0A1C5DLQ3-F1
#
_entry.id   AF-A0A1C5DLQ3-F1
#
_cell.length_a   1.000
_cell.length_b   1.000
_cell.length_c   1.000
_cell.angle_alpha   90.00
_cell.angle_beta   90.00
_cell.angle_gamma   90.00
#
_symmetry.space_group_name_H-M   'P 1'
#
loop_
_entity.id
_entity.type
_entity.pdbx_description
1 polymer ?
#
loop_
_entity_poly.entity_id
_entity_poly.type
_entity_poly.pdbx_seq_one_letter_code
_entity_poly.pdbx_strand_id
1 'polypeptide(L)'
;MNIKFRIRTAAAAGAAALGLSLLAAPASADPIPATDFRQLVGVGSDTTQDIGNALGLAITDPNNNPSSRLIASYDATGSTPIKTRALNCVITRPNGSSAGVDALRNNTGCIDFARSSRGPVDVTTNRLTWIPFAKDAVTIAVRSDSALRDGVGFTTAQLTDIYHCVPSALTRTYSTPSGPVLITLKPLLPHAGSGTRTFFLEKIGVTEAQVGTCVNATVQPNDGTALTDSGHIAPYSIAQYIAQTAGVTTDRHGAAVLTPVNGVQPRIAGRLNMAFPYAHDVYNVVPTAKLTGGATPDADLIGAFQTSPLAPAKVCLQTARIEQHGFGPIGAACGNTSIKGER
;
A
#
# COMPACT_ATOMS: atom_id res chain seq x y z
N MET A 1 62.43 -39.14 10.11
CA MET A 1 61.82 -38.94 11.45
C MET A 1 60.77 -37.83 11.33
N ASN A 2 59.53 -38.14 11.72
CA ASN A 2 58.29 -37.37 11.49
C ASN A 2 58.33 -35.91 11.99
N ILE A 3 57.55 -35.01 11.36
CA ILE A 3 56.35 -34.36 11.96
C ILE A 3 55.62 -33.45 10.92
N LYS A 4 54.47 -33.96 10.46
CA LYS A 4 53.12 -33.37 10.31
C LYS A 4 52.88 -32.06 9.54
N PHE A 5 52.23 -32.25 8.39
CA PHE A 5 51.29 -31.37 7.68
C PHE A 5 50.29 -30.65 8.61
N ARG A 6 50.11 -29.34 8.46
CA ARG A 6 48.95 -28.60 8.98
C ARG A 6 48.50 -27.50 8.02
N ILE A 7 47.44 -27.79 7.28
CA ILE A 7 46.52 -26.85 6.66
C ILE A 7 45.77 -26.13 7.78
N ARG A 8 45.72 -24.78 7.75
CA ARG A 8 44.71 -23.99 8.47
C ARG A 8 44.11 -22.94 7.54
N THR A 9 42.89 -23.23 7.17
CA THR A 9 41.83 -22.40 6.60
C THR A 9 41.72 -21.03 7.28
N ALA A 10 41.76 -19.96 6.48
CA ALA A 10 41.26 -18.65 6.87
C ALA A 10 39.78 -18.57 6.47
N ALA A 11 38.88 -18.69 7.44
CA ALA A 11 37.44 -18.57 7.25
C ALA A 11 37.01 -17.10 7.41
N ALA A 12 36.06 -16.72 6.55
CA ALA A 12 35.45 -15.41 6.40
C ALA A 12 34.92 -14.79 7.70
N ALA A 13 35.17 -13.49 7.89
CA ALA A 13 34.39 -12.65 8.80
C ALA A 13 33.13 -12.17 8.06
N GLY A 14 32.05 -12.94 8.21
CA GLY A 14 30.72 -12.62 7.71
C GLY A 14 29.79 -12.16 8.82
N ALA A 15 29.08 -11.05 8.53
CA ALA A 15 27.99 -10.38 9.23
C ALA A 15 27.27 -11.10 10.40
N ALA A 16 27.13 -10.37 11.51
CA ALA A 16 26.06 -10.60 12.49
C ALA A 16 25.42 -9.27 12.89
N ALA A 17 24.39 -8.86 12.15
CA ALA A 17 23.38 -7.91 12.62
C ALA A 17 22.05 -8.67 12.65
N LEU A 18 21.84 -9.44 13.72
CA LEU A 18 20.57 -10.10 14.00
C LEU A 18 19.59 -9.02 14.46
N GLY A 19 18.67 -8.65 13.56
CA GLY A 19 17.55 -7.78 13.88
C GLY A 19 16.62 -8.46 14.89
N LEU A 20 16.30 -7.75 15.97
CA LEU A 20 15.22 -8.13 16.87
C LEU A 20 13.90 -7.99 16.10
N SER A 21 13.38 -9.10 15.57
CA SER A 21 11.99 -9.22 15.14
C SER A 21 11.10 -9.35 16.37
N LEU A 22 10.65 -8.22 16.91
CA LEU A 22 9.48 -8.21 17.79
C LEU A 22 8.29 -8.72 16.97
N LEU A 23 7.79 -9.90 17.32
CA LEU A 23 6.55 -10.48 16.80
C LEU A 23 5.38 -9.56 17.19
N ALA A 24 5.15 -8.51 16.42
CA ALA A 24 3.91 -7.76 16.48
C ALA A 24 2.82 -8.68 15.94
N ALA A 25 1.81 -9.00 16.76
CA ALA A 25 0.61 -9.67 16.25
C ALA A 25 0.04 -8.83 15.10
N PRO A 26 -0.44 -9.47 14.01
CA PRO A 26 -1.00 -8.74 12.89
C PRO A 26 -2.11 -7.81 13.39
N ALA A 27 -2.09 -6.56 12.94
CA ALA A 27 -3.10 -5.59 13.33
C ALA A 27 -4.49 -6.10 12.87
N SER A 28 -5.50 -5.96 13.74
CA SER A 28 -6.86 -6.42 13.45
C SER A 28 -7.46 -5.66 12.27
N ALA A 29 -8.19 -6.38 11.42
CA ALA A 29 -8.86 -5.86 10.23
C ALA A 29 -9.92 -4.78 10.52
N ASP A 30 -10.59 -4.86 11.67
CA ASP A 30 -11.56 -3.89 12.16
C ASP A 30 -11.32 -3.64 13.67
N PRO A 31 -11.87 -2.57 14.28
CA PRO A 31 -11.80 -2.39 15.73
C PRO A 31 -12.36 -3.61 16.48
N ILE A 32 -11.59 -4.11 17.47
CA ILE A 32 -11.98 -5.24 18.33
C ILE A 32 -12.09 -4.75 19.78
N PRO A 33 -13.19 -5.08 20.48
CA PRO A 33 -14.40 -5.74 19.97
C PRO A 33 -15.12 -4.88 18.92
N ALA A 34 -16.05 -5.44 18.14
CA ALA A 34 -16.79 -4.70 17.10
C ALA A 34 -17.63 -3.51 17.65
N THR A 35 -17.72 -3.39 18.98
CA THR A 35 -18.33 -2.28 19.71
C THR A 35 -17.33 -1.20 20.14
N ASP A 36 -16.04 -1.35 19.84
CA ASP A 36 -14.99 -0.34 20.08
C ASP A 36 -15.07 0.78 19.04
N PHE A 37 -16.13 1.59 19.15
CA PHE A 37 -16.27 2.79 18.36
C PHE A 37 -15.28 3.84 18.85
N ARG A 38 -14.55 4.45 17.92
CA ARG A 38 -13.52 5.46 18.20
C ARG A 38 -13.90 6.79 17.59
N GLN A 39 -13.25 7.86 18.07
CA GLN A 39 -13.58 9.22 17.66
C GLN A 39 -13.45 9.41 16.15
N LEU A 40 -12.32 9.01 15.57
CA LEU A 40 -12.06 9.13 14.13
C LEU A 40 -12.28 7.81 13.42
N VAL A 41 -13.18 7.77 12.44
CA VAL A 41 -13.45 6.59 11.61
C VAL A 41 -12.84 6.74 10.22
N GLY A 42 -12.10 5.70 9.80
CA GLY A 42 -11.46 5.60 8.50
C GLY A 42 -11.77 4.31 7.73
N VAL A 43 -11.91 4.45 6.41
CA VAL A 43 -12.19 3.38 5.43
C VAL A 43 -11.35 3.59 4.16
N GLY A 44 -11.38 2.64 3.20
CA GLY A 44 -10.91 2.89 1.84
C GLY A 44 -9.77 1.99 1.39
N SER A 45 -8.60 2.58 1.14
CA SER A 45 -7.45 1.88 0.56
C SER A 45 -7.08 0.61 1.31
N ASP A 46 -7.07 -0.50 0.57
CA ASP A 46 -6.52 -1.81 0.94
C ASP A 46 -5.00 -1.73 1.19
N THR A 47 -4.31 -0.89 0.41
CA THR A 47 -2.85 -0.80 0.43
C THR A 47 -2.34 -0.21 1.73
N THR A 48 -3.14 0.67 2.34
CA THR A 48 -2.79 1.35 3.60
C THR A 48 -3.61 0.86 4.79
N GLN A 49 -4.44 -0.19 4.62
CA GLN A 49 -5.30 -0.67 5.69
C GLN A 49 -4.50 -1.15 6.90
N ASP A 50 -3.43 -1.93 6.67
CA ASP A 50 -2.68 -2.57 7.77
C ASP A 50 -1.90 -1.54 8.61
N ILE A 51 -1.24 -0.58 7.95
CA ILE A 51 -0.63 0.55 8.66
C ILE A 51 -1.70 1.41 9.34
N GLY A 52 -2.88 1.60 8.72
CA GLY A 52 -4.03 2.26 9.35
C GLY A 52 -4.48 1.57 10.64
N ASN A 53 -4.52 0.24 10.64
CA ASN A 53 -4.88 -0.57 11.80
C ASN A 53 -3.81 -0.45 12.89
N ALA A 54 -2.53 -0.54 12.53
CA ALA A 54 -1.42 -0.34 13.46
C ALA A 54 -1.39 1.07 14.07
N LEU A 55 -1.69 2.10 13.27
CA LEU A 55 -1.85 3.47 13.76
C LEU A 55 -3.04 3.60 14.71
N GLY A 56 -4.16 2.93 14.41
CA GLY A 56 -5.32 2.85 15.29
C GLY A 56 -5.03 2.23 16.65
N LEU A 57 -4.11 1.26 16.72
CA LEU A 57 -3.66 0.67 17.99
C LEU A 57 -2.67 1.57 18.74
N ALA A 58 -1.91 2.40 18.03
CA ALA A 58 -0.83 3.20 18.59
C ALA A 58 -1.27 4.57 19.10
N ILE A 59 -2.22 5.21 18.43
CA ILE A 59 -2.60 6.59 18.67
C ILE A 59 -3.70 6.65 19.73
N THR A 60 -3.35 7.20 20.89
CA THR A 60 -4.29 7.40 21.99
C THR A 60 -5.20 8.59 21.76
N ASP A 61 -6.45 8.41 22.18
CA ASP A 61 -7.42 9.47 22.29
C ASP A 61 -7.06 10.36 23.50
N PRO A 62 -6.89 11.68 23.32
CA PRO A 62 -6.56 12.57 24.43
C PRO A 62 -7.70 12.70 25.45
N ASN A 63 -8.94 12.45 25.03
CA ASN A 63 -10.15 12.60 25.83
C ASN A 63 -10.64 11.26 26.39
N ASN A 64 -10.05 10.14 25.94
CA ASN A 64 -10.41 8.78 26.35
C ASN A 64 -11.93 8.49 26.20
N ASN A 65 -12.57 9.11 25.21
CA ASN A 65 -14.00 9.03 24.94
C ASN A 65 -14.24 9.28 23.44
N PRO A 66 -14.89 8.36 22.71
CA PRO A 66 -15.58 7.15 23.18
C PRO A 66 -14.67 5.96 23.52
N SER A 67 -13.38 6.04 23.23
CA SER A 67 -12.41 4.97 23.45
C SER A 67 -11.06 5.54 23.85
N SER A 68 -10.16 4.70 24.38
CA SER A 68 -8.77 5.07 24.67
C SER A 68 -7.90 5.22 23.41
N ARG A 69 -8.42 4.74 22.27
CA ARG A 69 -7.77 4.80 20.95
C ARG A 69 -8.53 5.78 20.08
N LEU A 70 -7.79 6.66 19.40
CA LEU A 70 -8.39 7.76 18.66
C LEU A 70 -8.99 7.32 17.31
N ILE A 71 -8.30 6.40 16.63
CA ILE A 71 -8.60 6.05 15.23
C ILE A 71 -9.16 4.64 15.15
N ALA A 72 -10.36 4.51 14.59
CA ALA A 72 -10.95 3.27 14.11
C ALA A 72 -10.68 3.15 12.60
N SER A 73 -9.81 2.23 12.22
CA SER A 73 -9.54 1.87 10.83
C SER A 73 -10.30 0.60 10.50
N TYR A 74 -11.21 0.67 9.53
CA TYR A 74 -11.92 -0.49 9.00
C TYR A 74 -11.28 -0.94 7.70
N ASP A 75 -11.05 -2.23 7.55
CA ASP A 75 -10.40 -2.82 6.38
C ASP A 75 -11.21 -2.67 5.11
N ALA A 76 -10.50 -2.71 3.98
CA ALA A 76 -11.12 -2.70 2.65
C ALA A 76 -11.84 -4.02 2.33
N THR A 77 -11.43 -5.10 2.99
CA THR A 77 -11.95 -6.47 2.80
C THR A 77 -12.55 -7.02 4.10
N GLY A 78 -13.36 -8.08 3.99
CA GLY A 78 -14.07 -8.68 5.13
C GLY A 78 -15.58 -8.58 5.00
N SER A 79 -16.30 -8.80 6.10
CA SER A 79 -17.76 -8.80 6.10
C SER A 79 -18.34 -7.43 5.73
N THR A 80 -19.43 -7.42 4.98
CA THR A 80 -20.20 -6.22 4.63
C THR A 80 -21.68 -6.45 4.97
N PRO A 81 -22.41 -5.47 5.52
CA PRO A 81 -21.99 -4.10 5.84
C PRO A 81 -21.10 -3.97 7.08
N ILE A 82 -20.50 -2.80 7.29
CA ILE A 82 -19.80 -2.41 8.52
C ILE A 82 -20.63 -1.41 9.32
N LYS A 83 -20.50 -1.44 10.65
CA LYS A 83 -21.11 -0.46 11.56
C LYS A 83 -20.01 0.40 12.17
N THR A 84 -20.01 1.71 11.89
CA THR A 84 -18.89 2.60 12.25
C THR A 84 -19.11 3.45 13.50
N ARG A 85 -20.36 3.52 14.00
CA ARG A 85 -20.75 4.27 15.20
C ARG A 85 -21.70 3.47 16.07
N ALA A 86 -21.83 3.85 17.33
CA ALA A 86 -22.77 3.21 18.26
C ALA A 86 -24.24 3.30 17.78
N LEU A 87 -24.61 4.49 17.29
CA LEU A 87 -25.92 4.78 16.72
C LEU A 87 -25.81 4.96 15.20
N ASN A 88 -26.74 4.36 14.45
CA ASN A 88 -26.79 4.41 12.99
C ASN A 88 -25.47 3.95 12.31
N CYS A 89 -25.13 4.54 11.16
CA CYS A 89 -23.87 4.35 10.45
C CYS A 89 -23.53 2.89 10.10
N VAL A 90 -24.51 2.20 9.52
CA VAL A 90 -24.32 0.91 8.84
C VAL A 90 -24.14 1.20 7.36
N ILE A 91 -22.96 0.90 6.82
CA ILE A 91 -22.60 1.22 5.43
C ILE A 91 -21.99 0.01 4.74
N THR A 92 -22.12 -0.07 3.41
CA THR A 92 -21.38 -1.04 2.61
C THR A 92 -19.88 -0.84 2.80
N ARG A 93 -19.12 -1.92 3.02
CA ARG A 93 -17.66 -1.85 3.21
C ARG A 93 -16.97 -1.25 1.97
N PRO A 94 -16.29 -0.10 2.08
CA PRO A 94 -15.60 0.48 0.93
C PRO A 94 -14.28 -0.26 0.65
N ASN A 95 -14.17 -0.88 -0.53
CA ASN A 95 -12.95 -1.56 -0.96
C ASN A 95 -12.14 -0.70 -1.96
N GLY A 96 -11.02 -0.15 -1.50
CA GLY A 96 -10.10 0.64 -2.32
C GLY A 96 -10.24 2.16 -2.14
N SER A 97 -9.23 2.89 -2.62
CA SER A 97 -9.10 4.35 -2.43
C SER A 97 -10.30 5.13 -2.96
N SER A 98 -10.79 4.80 -4.17
CA SER A 98 -11.92 5.53 -4.76
C SER A 98 -13.22 5.28 -3.97
N ALA A 99 -13.48 4.03 -3.60
CA ALA A 99 -14.65 3.67 -2.81
C ALA A 99 -14.62 4.33 -1.42
N GLY A 100 -13.46 4.41 -0.78
CA GLY A 100 -13.29 5.10 0.50
C GLY A 100 -13.59 6.59 0.42
N VAL A 101 -13.04 7.28 -0.59
CA VAL A 101 -13.31 8.72 -0.81
C VAL A 101 -14.79 8.95 -1.14
N ASP A 102 -15.40 8.10 -1.97
CA ASP A 102 -16.83 8.16 -2.27
C ASP A 102 -17.68 7.95 -1.00
N ALA A 103 -17.30 7.00 -0.15
CA ALA A 103 -17.98 6.75 1.11
C ALA A 103 -17.86 7.94 2.08
N LEU A 104 -16.68 8.56 2.20
CA LEU A 104 -16.47 9.78 3.00
C LEU A 104 -17.39 10.92 2.55
N ARG A 105 -17.56 11.11 1.24
CA ARG A 105 -18.41 12.17 0.69
C ARG A 105 -19.91 11.92 0.93
N ASN A 106 -20.32 10.67 0.87
CA ASN A 106 -21.75 10.30 0.88
C ASN A 106 -22.29 9.94 2.27
N ASN A 107 -21.43 9.74 3.27
CA ASN A 107 -21.83 9.28 4.61
C ASN A 107 -21.34 10.24 5.71
N THR A 108 -21.70 11.52 5.57
CA THR A 108 -21.36 12.58 6.54
C THR A 108 -21.72 12.18 7.97
N GLY A 109 -20.74 12.27 8.88
CA GLY A 109 -20.89 11.90 10.30
C GLY A 109 -20.61 10.42 10.61
N CYS A 110 -20.65 9.55 9.62
CA CYS A 110 -20.33 8.12 9.79
C CYS A 110 -18.86 7.80 9.49
N ILE A 111 -18.20 8.62 8.67
CA ILE A 111 -16.78 8.50 8.31
C ILE A 111 -16.14 9.89 8.47
N ASP A 112 -14.93 9.95 9.03
CA ASP A 112 -14.18 11.20 9.20
C ASP A 112 -13.04 11.34 8.20
N PHE A 113 -12.47 10.22 7.76
CA PHE A 113 -11.40 10.22 6.78
C PHE A 113 -11.46 8.99 5.87
N ALA A 114 -10.85 9.10 4.70
CA ALA A 114 -10.61 7.98 3.80
C ALA A 114 -9.10 7.76 3.68
N ARG A 115 -8.66 6.51 3.62
CA ARG A 115 -7.29 6.17 3.28
C ARG A 115 -7.15 6.07 1.77
N SER A 116 -6.04 6.58 1.22
CA SER A 116 -5.76 6.49 -0.22
C SER A 116 -4.30 6.19 -0.53
N SER A 117 -4.10 5.28 -1.50
CA SER A 117 -2.82 4.98 -2.15
C SER A 117 -2.64 5.65 -3.52
N ARG A 118 -3.35 6.75 -3.76
CA ARG A 118 -3.21 7.61 -4.94
C ARG A 118 -3.48 9.08 -4.56
N GLY A 119 -2.98 10.05 -5.33
CA GLY A 119 -3.32 11.48 -5.17
C GLY A 119 -4.64 11.85 -5.88
N PRO A 120 -5.21 13.06 -5.68
CA PRO A 120 -6.49 13.40 -6.26
C PRO A 120 -6.48 13.30 -7.80
N VAL A 121 -7.52 12.68 -8.36
CA VAL A 121 -7.85 12.66 -9.79
C VAL A 121 -8.79 13.80 -10.19
N ASP A 122 -9.57 14.34 -9.25
CA ASP A 122 -10.43 15.51 -9.47
C ASP A 122 -10.01 16.63 -8.52
N VAL A 123 -9.48 17.72 -9.09
CA VAL A 123 -9.01 18.91 -8.37
C VAL A 123 -9.89 20.14 -8.65
N THR A 124 -11.07 19.94 -9.24
CA THR A 124 -11.97 21.05 -9.60
C THR A 124 -12.55 21.76 -8.39
N THR A 125 -12.56 21.10 -7.22
CA THR A 125 -12.92 21.72 -5.95
C THR A 125 -11.86 21.44 -4.88
N ASN A 126 -12.02 22.09 -3.73
CA ASN A 126 -11.13 21.97 -2.59
C ASN A 126 -11.82 21.35 -1.35
N ARG A 127 -12.90 20.58 -1.56
CA ARG A 127 -13.74 20.05 -0.47
C ARG A 127 -13.03 19.03 0.41
N LEU A 128 -12.08 18.27 -0.15
CA LEU A 128 -11.24 17.35 0.59
C LEU A 128 -9.77 17.80 0.54
N THR A 129 -9.04 17.49 1.60
CA THR A 129 -7.59 17.68 1.69
C THR A 129 -6.92 16.31 1.77
N TRP A 130 -5.87 16.12 0.97
CA TRP A 130 -5.11 14.87 0.85
C TRP A 130 -3.83 15.03 1.64
N ILE A 131 -3.80 14.48 2.85
CA ILE A 131 -2.70 14.67 3.79
C ILE A 131 -1.71 13.51 3.65
N PRO A 132 -0.53 13.72 3.05
CA PRO A 132 0.44 12.65 2.89
C PRO A 132 1.03 12.28 4.25
N PHE A 133 1.26 10.99 4.48
CA PHE A 133 1.88 10.52 5.72
C PHE A 133 3.07 9.58 5.52
N ALA A 134 3.16 8.93 4.37
CA ALA A 134 4.26 8.02 4.04
C ALA A 134 4.43 7.90 2.53
N LYS A 135 5.52 7.27 2.11
CA LYS A 135 5.81 6.92 0.71
C LYS A 135 5.63 5.43 0.48
N ASP A 136 5.04 5.08 -0.64
CA ASP A 136 5.00 3.74 -1.19
C ASP A 136 5.56 3.77 -2.62
N ALA A 137 5.72 2.61 -3.24
CA ALA A 137 5.93 2.48 -4.66
C ALA A 137 5.23 1.23 -5.19
N VAL A 138 4.77 1.27 -6.44
CA VAL A 138 4.12 0.12 -7.09
C VAL A 138 5.08 -0.48 -8.10
N THR A 139 5.37 -1.77 -8.01
CA THR A 139 6.12 -2.51 -9.03
C THR A 139 5.27 -3.63 -9.62
N ILE A 140 5.85 -4.48 -10.46
CA ILE A 140 5.25 -5.70 -10.95
C ILE A 140 5.66 -6.89 -10.09
N ALA A 141 4.67 -7.68 -9.68
CA ALA A 141 4.87 -8.99 -9.11
C ALA A 141 4.72 -10.08 -10.18
N VAL A 142 5.56 -11.09 -10.09
CA VAL A 142 5.51 -12.33 -10.88
C VAL A 142 5.61 -13.53 -9.94
N ARG A 143 5.39 -14.74 -10.43
CA ARG A 143 5.60 -15.93 -9.61
C ARG A 143 7.09 -16.22 -9.38
N SER A 144 7.40 -16.73 -8.20
CA SER A 144 8.75 -17.09 -7.76
C SER A 144 9.38 -18.24 -8.54
N ASP A 145 8.56 -19.09 -9.16
CA ASP A 145 8.91 -20.25 -9.99
C ASP A 145 8.83 -19.96 -11.51
N SER A 146 8.49 -18.73 -11.90
CA SER A 146 8.45 -18.33 -13.31
C SER A 146 9.82 -17.89 -13.83
N ALA A 147 10.07 -18.16 -15.11
CA ALA A 147 11.21 -17.58 -15.83
C ALA A 147 11.19 -16.04 -15.88
N LEU A 148 10.03 -15.41 -15.63
CA LEU A 148 9.89 -13.96 -15.49
C LEU A 148 10.64 -13.40 -14.27
N ARG A 149 11.03 -14.25 -13.31
CA ARG A 149 11.94 -13.88 -12.20
C ARG A 149 13.40 -13.88 -12.69
N ASP A 150 13.67 -13.12 -13.74
CA ASP A 150 14.97 -13.03 -14.41
C ASP A 150 15.91 -11.97 -13.82
N GLY A 151 15.39 -11.12 -12.91
CA GLY A 151 16.13 -10.00 -12.33
C GLY A 151 16.29 -8.79 -13.27
N VAL A 152 15.74 -8.85 -14.47
CA VAL A 152 15.70 -7.76 -15.47
C VAL A 152 14.39 -6.98 -15.36
N GLY A 153 13.27 -7.68 -15.21
CA GLY A 153 11.95 -7.08 -15.08
C GLY A 153 11.43 -6.47 -16.37
N PHE A 154 10.70 -5.35 -16.28
CA PHE A 154 9.99 -4.73 -17.41
C PHE A 154 10.36 -3.26 -17.60
N THR A 155 10.28 -2.75 -18.82
CA THR A 155 10.28 -1.30 -19.06
C THR A 155 8.88 -0.73 -18.99
N THR A 156 8.73 0.58 -18.75
CA THR A 156 7.43 1.26 -18.80
C THR A 156 6.73 1.03 -20.12
N ALA A 157 7.44 1.16 -21.26
CA ALA A 157 6.87 0.93 -22.58
C ALA A 157 6.37 -0.51 -22.78
N GLN A 158 7.11 -1.51 -22.28
CA GLN A 158 6.64 -2.90 -22.29
C GLN A 158 5.35 -3.06 -21.49
N LEU A 159 5.27 -2.44 -20.31
CA LEU A 159 4.06 -2.49 -19.50
C LEU A 159 2.89 -1.79 -20.21
N THR A 160 3.10 -0.62 -20.83
CA THR A 160 2.09 0.04 -21.67
C THR A 160 1.54 -0.92 -22.72
N ASP A 161 2.41 -1.58 -23.50
CA ASP A 161 2.01 -2.50 -24.56
C ASP A 161 1.31 -3.76 -24.03
N ILE A 162 1.79 -4.33 -22.92
CA ILE A 162 1.18 -5.51 -22.29
C ILE A 162 -0.24 -5.21 -21.82
N TYR A 163 -0.46 -4.08 -21.14
CA TYR A 163 -1.78 -3.73 -20.61
C TYR A 163 -2.72 -3.14 -21.68
N HIS A 164 -2.21 -2.73 -22.84
CA HIS A 164 -3.00 -2.53 -24.07
C HIS A 164 -3.29 -3.84 -24.83
N CYS A 165 -2.72 -4.96 -24.40
CA CYS A 165 -2.81 -6.26 -25.09
C CYS A 165 -2.26 -6.25 -26.52
N VAL A 166 -1.17 -5.51 -26.75
CA VAL A 166 -0.44 -5.55 -28.03
C VAL A 166 0.11 -6.98 -28.23
N PRO A 167 -0.27 -7.71 -29.30
CA PRO A 167 0.04 -9.14 -29.42
C PRO A 167 1.54 -9.48 -29.33
N SER A 168 2.41 -8.65 -29.91
CA SER A 168 3.86 -8.85 -29.87
C SER A 168 4.46 -8.67 -28.48
N ALA A 169 3.79 -7.97 -27.56
CA ALA A 169 4.24 -7.74 -26.20
C ALA A 169 3.76 -8.83 -25.22
N LEU A 170 2.79 -9.67 -25.60
CA LEU A 170 2.20 -10.69 -24.74
C LEU A 170 2.97 -12.00 -24.66
N THR A 171 4.19 -12.05 -25.20
CA THR A 171 5.06 -13.23 -25.08
C THR A 171 6.50 -12.83 -24.77
N ARG A 172 7.19 -13.68 -24.01
CA ARG A 172 8.62 -13.56 -23.76
C ARG A 172 9.28 -14.92 -23.93
N THR A 173 10.39 -14.95 -24.66
CA THR A 173 11.20 -16.15 -24.86
C THR A 173 12.45 -16.09 -24.00
N TYR A 174 12.72 -17.17 -23.26
CA TYR A 174 13.87 -17.34 -22.41
C TYR A 174 14.75 -18.46 -22.93
N SER A 175 16.06 -18.23 -22.99
CA SER A 175 17.02 -19.29 -23.29
C SER A 175 17.31 -20.07 -22.01
N THR A 176 17.06 -21.37 -22.00
CA THR A 176 17.38 -22.27 -20.87
C THR A 176 18.33 -23.37 -21.33
N PRO A 177 19.04 -24.05 -20.41
CA PRO A 177 19.88 -25.20 -20.76
C PRO A 177 19.13 -26.33 -21.47
N SER A 178 17.82 -26.47 -21.22
CA SER A 178 16.92 -27.44 -21.86
C SER A 178 16.29 -26.96 -23.18
N GLY A 179 16.66 -25.77 -23.66
CA GLY A 179 16.09 -25.15 -24.86
C GLY A 179 15.30 -23.86 -24.58
N PRO A 180 14.79 -23.19 -25.63
CA PRO A 180 14.01 -21.98 -25.46
C PRO A 180 12.65 -22.27 -24.79
N VAL A 181 12.27 -21.45 -23.82
CA VAL A 181 10.96 -21.48 -23.15
C VAL A 181 10.20 -20.22 -23.53
N LEU A 182 8.98 -20.38 -24.06
CA LEU A 182 8.06 -19.29 -24.36
C LEU A 182 7.07 -19.12 -23.20
N ILE A 183 7.00 -17.91 -22.64
CA ILE A 183 6.03 -17.52 -21.62
C ILE A 183 5.00 -16.60 -22.26
N THR A 184 3.73 -16.98 -22.23
CA THR A 184 2.61 -16.09 -22.58
C THR A 184 2.25 -15.24 -21.36
N LEU A 185 2.31 -13.93 -21.49
CA LEU A 185 1.97 -13.00 -20.41
C LEU A 185 0.45 -12.91 -20.26
N LYS A 186 0.01 -12.95 -19.00
CA LYS A 186 -1.38 -12.90 -18.59
C LYS A 186 -1.53 -11.75 -17.57
N PRO A 187 -1.66 -10.50 -18.03
CA PRO A 187 -1.70 -9.36 -17.13
C PRO A 187 -2.93 -9.38 -16.23
N LEU A 188 -2.72 -9.07 -14.96
CA LEU A 188 -3.76 -8.91 -13.96
C LEU A 188 -3.79 -7.45 -13.50
N LEU A 189 -4.97 -6.93 -13.22
CA LEU A 189 -5.16 -5.66 -12.54
C LEU A 189 -6.08 -5.82 -11.33
N PRO A 190 -5.82 -5.05 -10.25
CA PRO A 190 -6.79 -4.87 -9.19
C PRO A 190 -8.18 -4.50 -9.74
N HIS A 191 -9.24 -4.83 -9.00
CA HIS A 191 -10.60 -4.39 -9.34
C HIS A 191 -10.69 -2.86 -9.51
N ALA A 192 -11.71 -2.41 -10.25
CA ALA A 192 -11.97 -0.99 -10.46
C ALA A 192 -12.13 -0.26 -9.11
N GLY A 193 -11.61 0.97 -9.02
CA GLY A 193 -11.61 1.79 -7.80
C GLY A 193 -10.42 1.58 -6.86
N SER A 194 -9.58 0.57 -7.09
CA SER A 194 -8.30 0.38 -6.39
C SER A 194 -7.33 1.55 -6.67
N GLY A 195 -6.70 2.07 -5.60
CA GLY A 195 -5.67 3.11 -5.74
C GLY A 195 -4.43 2.61 -6.48
N THR A 196 -3.99 1.38 -6.18
CA THR A 196 -2.85 0.74 -6.85
C THR A 196 -3.06 0.63 -8.35
N ARG A 197 -4.27 0.26 -8.79
CA ARG A 197 -4.64 0.26 -10.21
C ARG A 197 -4.54 1.65 -10.81
N THR A 198 -5.24 2.63 -10.24
CA THR A 198 -5.26 3.99 -10.81
C THR A 198 -3.84 4.55 -10.94
N PHE A 199 -3.04 4.43 -9.89
CA PHE A 199 -1.66 4.90 -9.88
C PHE A 199 -0.78 4.15 -10.89
N PHE A 200 -0.88 2.82 -10.94
CA PHE A 200 -0.11 2.02 -11.88
C PHE A 200 -0.41 2.39 -13.34
N LEU A 201 -1.70 2.46 -13.67
CA LEU A 201 -2.18 2.83 -15.01
C LEU A 201 -1.69 4.23 -15.42
N GLU A 202 -1.74 5.20 -14.52
CA GLU A 202 -1.15 6.54 -14.73
C GLU A 202 0.34 6.45 -15.07
N LYS A 203 1.12 5.65 -14.32
CA LYS A 203 2.57 5.52 -14.52
C LYS A 203 2.97 4.83 -15.82
N ILE A 204 2.12 3.97 -16.36
CA ILE A 204 2.33 3.34 -17.66
C ILE A 204 1.63 4.07 -18.81
N GLY A 205 0.99 5.21 -18.54
CA GLY A 205 0.31 6.00 -19.57
C GLY A 205 -0.90 5.31 -20.20
N VAL A 206 -1.59 4.44 -19.45
CA VAL A 206 -2.80 3.73 -19.88
C VAL A 206 -3.99 4.30 -19.12
N THR A 207 -5.05 4.68 -19.83
CA THR A 207 -6.33 5.06 -19.20
C THR A 207 -7.20 3.84 -18.93
N GLU A 208 -8.18 3.97 -18.04
CA GLU A 208 -9.13 2.89 -17.74
C GLU A 208 -9.85 2.36 -19.00
N ALA A 209 -10.16 3.23 -19.96
CA ALA A 209 -10.81 2.86 -21.23
C ALA A 209 -9.86 2.16 -22.22
N GLN A 210 -8.54 2.26 -22.00
CA GLN A 210 -7.51 1.66 -22.84
C GLN A 210 -7.03 0.30 -22.34
N VAL A 211 -7.46 -0.13 -21.15
CA VAL A 211 -7.12 -1.46 -20.62
C VAL A 211 -7.64 -2.53 -21.59
N GLY A 212 -6.74 -3.34 -22.12
CA GLY A 212 -7.05 -4.33 -23.14
C GLY A 212 -7.80 -5.54 -22.60
N THR A 213 -8.49 -6.26 -23.48
CA THR A 213 -9.39 -7.38 -23.14
C THR A 213 -8.67 -8.63 -22.62
N CYS A 214 -7.36 -8.75 -22.82
CA CYS A 214 -6.55 -9.83 -22.26
C CYS A 214 -6.28 -9.68 -20.76
N VAL A 215 -6.55 -8.50 -20.18
CA VAL A 215 -6.27 -8.20 -18.77
C VAL A 215 -7.39 -8.72 -17.88
N ASN A 216 -7.07 -9.58 -16.91
CA ASN A 216 -8.02 -9.89 -15.83
C ASN A 216 -7.98 -8.77 -14.78
N ALA A 217 -9.00 -7.92 -14.80
CA ALA A 217 -9.06 -6.70 -14.00
C ALA A 217 -9.92 -6.82 -12.73
N THR A 218 -9.90 -7.99 -12.07
CA THR A 218 -10.79 -8.32 -10.93
C THR A 218 -10.07 -8.70 -9.65
N VAL A 219 -8.74 -8.77 -9.65
CA VAL A 219 -8.01 -9.32 -8.49
C VAL A 219 -8.04 -8.36 -7.30
N GLN A 220 -7.84 -8.90 -6.09
CA GLN A 220 -7.63 -8.05 -4.94
C GLN A 220 -6.22 -7.43 -5.03
N PRO A 221 -6.09 -6.10 -4.89
CA PRO A 221 -4.78 -5.47 -4.80
C PRO A 221 -3.95 -6.04 -3.64
N ASN A 222 -2.65 -6.20 -3.89
CA ASN A 222 -1.67 -6.72 -2.93
C ASN A 222 -1.94 -8.16 -2.44
N ASP A 223 -2.68 -8.95 -3.24
CA ASP A 223 -2.88 -10.38 -3.03
C ASP A 223 -2.15 -11.18 -4.11
N GLY A 224 -1.01 -11.76 -3.74
CA GLY A 224 -0.18 -12.52 -4.64
C GLY A 224 -0.66 -13.95 -4.88
N THR A 225 -1.69 -14.41 -4.14
CA THR A 225 -2.30 -15.73 -4.36
C THR A 225 -3.02 -15.82 -5.70
N ALA A 226 -3.39 -14.67 -6.29
CA ALA A 226 -3.95 -14.58 -7.63
C ALA A 226 -2.95 -14.95 -8.75
N LEU A 227 -1.64 -14.97 -8.47
CA LEU A 227 -0.62 -15.37 -9.43
C LEU A 227 -0.55 -16.90 -9.54
N THR A 228 -1.54 -17.52 -10.17
CA THR A 228 -1.64 -18.99 -10.35
C THR A 228 -0.93 -19.57 -11.58
N ASP A 229 -0.55 -18.75 -12.55
CA ASP A 229 0.11 -19.15 -13.80
C ASP A 229 1.49 -18.49 -13.94
N SER A 230 2.48 -19.19 -14.52
CA SER A 230 3.85 -18.67 -14.72
C SER A 230 3.90 -17.38 -15.54
N GLY A 231 2.90 -17.11 -16.37
CA GLY A 231 2.75 -15.89 -17.15
C GLY A 231 2.02 -14.75 -16.43
N HIS A 232 1.47 -14.98 -15.24
CA HIS A 232 0.78 -13.92 -14.50
C HIS A 232 1.76 -12.83 -14.06
N ILE A 233 1.35 -11.59 -14.33
CA ILE A 233 1.99 -10.38 -13.85
C ILE A 233 0.92 -9.47 -13.25
N ALA A 234 1.22 -8.78 -12.15
CA ALA A 234 0.26 -7.88 -11.51
C ALA A 234 0.99 -6.67 -10.88
N PRO A 235 0.40 -5.48 -10.85
CA PRO A 235 0.93 -4.39 -10.04
C PRO A 235 0.80 -4.71 -8.56
N TYR A 236 1.81 -4.38 -7.77
CA TYR A 236 1.91 -4.75 -6.37
C TYR A 236 2.61 -3.63 -5.58
N SER A 237 2.03 -3.22 -4.44
CA SER A 237 2.66 -2.25 -3.52
C SER A 237 3.90 -2.85 -2.87
N ILE A 238 5.03 -2.17 -3.02
CA ILE A 238 6.30 -2.60 -2.45
C ILE A 238 6.22 -2.57 -0.92
N ALA A 239 5.57 -1.56 -0.33
CA ALA A 239 5.38 -1.50 1.12
C ALA A 239 4.58 -2.69 1.64
N GLN A 240 3.46 -3.03 0.98
CA GLN A 240 2.64 -4.19 1.34
C GLN A 240 3.40 -5.50 1.23
N TYR A 241 4.18 -5.69 0.16
CA TYR A 241 5.01 -6.88 0.02
C TYR A 241 6.02 -7.01 1.18
N ILE A 242 6.67 -5.91 1.55
CA ILE A 242 7.60 -5.89 2.69
C ILE A 242 6.85 -6.22 3.99
N ALA A 243 5.70 -5.61 4.23
CA ALA A 243 4.91 -5.86 5.44
C ALA A 243 4.49 -7.34 5.56
N GLN A 244 4.01 -7.92 4.47
CA GLN A 244 3.57 -9.31 4.41
C GLN A 244 4.75 -10.27 4.61
N THR A 245 5.84 -10.08 3.86
CA THR A 245 7.02 -10.96 3.97
C THR A 245 7.81 -10.79 5.28
N ALA A 246 7.65 -9.66 5.98
CA ALA A 246 8.18 -9.44 7.32
C ALA A 246 7.27 -9.99 8.44
N GLY A 247 6.07 -10.48 8.10
CA GLY A 247 5.11 -11.02 9.07
C GLY A 247 4.48 -9.98 10.00
N VAL A 248 4.44 -8.71 9.59
CA VAL A 248 3.82 -7.63 10.41
C VAL A 248 2.34 -7.42 10.06
N THR A 249 1.89 -7.97 8.93
CA THR A 249 0.49 -8.09 8.53
C THR A 249 0.19 -9.54 8.11
N THR A 250 -1.07 -9.84 7.83
CA THR A 250 -1.47 -11.13 7.26
C THR A 250 -0.76 -11.35 5.94
N ASP A 251 -0.03 -12.45 5.86
CA ASP A 251 0.67 -12.79 4.64
C ASP A 251 -0.29 -13.29 3.54
N ARG A 252 -0.34 -12.55 2.43
CA ARG A 252 -1.07 -12.91 1.21
C ARG A 252 -0.16 -12.83 -0.02
N HIS A 253 1.16 -12.80 0.14
CA HIS A 253 2.07 -12.65 -1.00
C HIS A 253 2.12 -13.95 -1.81
N GLY A 254 1.86 -15.10 -1.18
CA GLY A 254 1.84 -16.40 -1.87
C GLY A 254 3.16 -16.66 -2.62
N ALA A 255 3.08 -16.97 -3.91
CA ALA A 255 4.27 -17.17 -4.73
C ALA A 255 4.84 -15.86 -5.31
N ALA A 256 4.30 -14.70 -4.98
CA ALA A 256 4.71 -13.44 -5.56
C ALA A 256 6.16 -13.08 -5.21
N VAL A 257 6.89 -12.60 -6.20
CA VAL A 257 8.16 -11.90 -6.04
C VAL A 257 8.13 -10.63 -6.87
N LEU A 258 8.71 -9.57 -6.33
CA LEU A 258 8.77 -8.27 -6.98
C LEU A 258 9.87 -8.24 -8.05
N THR A 259 9.59 -7.64 -9.19
CA THR A 259 10.56 -7.47 -10.28
C THR A 259 11.00 -6.00 -10.42
N PRO A 260 12.14 -5.73 -11.05
CA PRO A 260 12.53 -4.37 -11.41
C PRO A 260 11.60 -3.74 -12.43
N VAL A 261 11.52 -2.41 -12.42
CA VAL A 261 10.97 -1.63 -13.53
C VAL A 261 12.00 -0.61 -13.99
N ASN A 262 12.20 -0.51 -15.30
CA ASN A 262 13.24 0.33 -15.91
C ASN A 262 14.64 0.07 -15.33
N GLY A 263 14.95 -1.19 -14.99
CA GLY A 263 16.22 -1.59 -14.38
C GLY A 263 16.39 -1.18 -12.91
N VAL A 264 15.40 -0.53 -12.29
CA VAL A 264 15.47 -0.11 -10.89
C VAL A 264 14.88 -1.19 -10.00
N GLN A 265 15.65 -1.66 -9.02
CA GLN A 265 15.19 -2.67 -8.06
C GLN A 265 14.12 -2.08 -7.12
N PRO A 266 13.03 -2.83 -6.81
CA PRO A 266 11.96 -2.35 -5.95
C PRO A 266 12.38 -2.17 -4.48
N ARG A 267 13.41 -2.91 -4.05
CA ARG A 267 13.90 -2.91 -2.67
C ARG A 267 15.41 -2.77 -2.60
N ILE A 268 15.90 -2.10 -1.56
CA ILE A 268 17.32 -2.02 -1.19
C ILE A 268 17.43 -2.52 0.26
N ALA A 269 18.26 -3.54 0.48
CA ALA A 269 18.46 -4.16 1.80
C ALA A 269 17.13 -4.52 2.52
N GLY A 270 16.15 -5.04 1.78
CA GLY A 270 14.85 -5.45 2.31
C GLY A 270 13.85 -4.31 2.55
N ARG A 271 14.26 -3.04 2.36
CA ARG A 271 13.40 -1.85 2.52
C ARG A 271 12.94 -1.31 1.17
N LEU A 272 11.89 -0.47 1.19
CA LEU A 272 11.42 0.26 0.02
C LEU A 272 12.58 1.03 -0.63
N ASN A 273 12.76 0.87 -1.93
CA ASN A 273 13.64 1.76 -2.69
C ASN A 273 12.92 3.11 -2.90
N MET A 274 13.29 4.13 -2.12
CA MET A 274 12.69 5.47 -2.21
C MET A 274 12.92 6.17 -3.55
N ALA A 275 13.89 5.70 -4.34
CA ALA A 275 14.18 6.19 -5.69
C ALA A 275 13.50 5.35 -6.80
N PHE A 276 12.61 4.42 -6.44
CA PHE A 276 11.87 3.63 -7.43
C PHE A 276 11.03 4.54 -8.34
N PRO A 277 11.01 4.33 -9.68
CA PRO A 277 10.38 5.26 -10.62
C PRO A 277 8.87 5.43 -10.41
N TYR A 278 8.20 4.43 -9.81
CA TYR A 278 6.77 4.47 -9.49
C TYR A 278 6.53 4.69 -7.99
N ALA A 279 7.34 5.53 -7.37
CA ALA A 279 7.10 5.98 -6.00
C ALA A 279 6.01 7.06 -5.93
N HIS A 280 5.25 7.05 -4.84
CA HIS A 280 4.18 8.01 -4.57
C HIS A 280 3.94 8.16 -3.08
N ASP A 281 3.37 9.28 -2.68
CA ASP A 281 2.90 9.45 -1.31
C ASP A 281 1.53 8.79 -1.15
N VAL A 282 1.25 8.30 0.06
CA VAL A 282 -0.05 7.79 0.47
C VAL A 282 -0.69 8.72 1.49
N TYR A 283 -2.02 8.77 1.50
CA TYR A 283 -2.77 9.88 2.09
C TYR A 283 -3.83 9.42 3.08
N ASN A 284 -4.03 10.25 4.11
CA ASN A 284 -5.31 10.34 4.81
C ASN A 284 -6.09 11.51 4.20
N VAL A 285 -7.25 11.23 3.64
CA VAL A 285 -8.12 12.20 2.98
C VAL A 285 -9.20 12.63 3.96
N VAL A 286 -9.32 13.93 4.20
CA VAL A 286 -10.23 14.50 5.19
C VAL A 286 -11.06 15.63 4.58
N PRO A 287 -12.26 15.94 5.11
CA PRO A 287 -12.97 17.15 4.73
C PRO A 287 -12.13 18.39 5.06
N THR A 288 -11.88 19.25 4.08
CA THR A 288 -11.11 20.49 4.28
C THR A 288 -11.73 21.38 5.35
N ALA A 289 -13.07 21.37 5.47
CA ALA A 289 -13.79 22.11 6.49
C ALA A 289 -13.44 21.69 7.93
N LYS A 290 -12.94 20.47 8.14
CA LYS A 290 -12.53 19.95 9.45
C LYS A 290 -11.10 20.31 9.87
N LEU A 291 -10.32 20.92 8.98
CA LEU A 291 -8.94 21.31 9.28
C LEU A 291 -8.86 22.71 9.90
N THR A 292 -7.66 23.07 10.36
CA THR A 292 -7.37 24.41 10.89
C THR A 292 -7.73 25.48 9.85
N GLY A 293 -8.54 26.46 10.24
CA GLY A 293 -9.05 27.51 9.36
C GLY A 293 -10.24 27.09 8.48
N GLY A 294 -10.72 25.85 8.60
CA GLY A 294 -11.95 25.37 7.98
C GLY A 294 -13.21 25.85 8.72
N ALA A 295 -14.38 25.64 8.10
CA ALA A 295 -15.67 26.09 8.64
C ALA A 295 -16.13 25.31 9.88
N THR A 296 -15.67 24.07 10.07
CA THR A 296 -16.04 23.19 11.18
C THR A 296 -14.82 22.43 11.72
N PRO A 297 -13.79 23.12 12.27
CA PRO A 297 -12.55 22.48 12.70
C PRO A 297 -12.79 21.37 13.73
N ASP A 298 -12.07 20.27 13.60
CA ASP A 298 -12.15 19.10 14.46
C ASP A 298 -10.77 18.86 15.09
N ALA A 299 -10.65 19.14 16.40
CA ALA A 299 -9.35 19.15 17.09
C ALA A 299 -8.67 17.77 17.09
N ASP A 300 -9.46 16.70 17.19
CA ASP A 300 -8.93 15.34 17.18
C ASP A 300 -8.43 14.95 15.79
N LEU A 301 -9.17 15.32 14.74
CA LEU A 301 -8.76 15.11 13.35
C LEU A 301 -7.49 15.92 13.01
N ILE A 302 -7.45 17.19 13.41
CA ILE A 302 -6.28 18.08 13.24
C ILE A 302 -5.07 17.47 13.95
N GLY A 303 -5.20 17.10 15.23
CA GLY A 303 -4.11 16.51 15.99
C GLY A 303 -3.64 15.16 15.42
N ALA A 304 -4.55 14.37 14.86
CA ALA A 304 -4.22 13.08 14.25
C ALA A 304 -3.38 13.24 12.97
N PHE A 305 -3.79 14.13 12.06
CA PHE A 305 -3.30 14.14 10.68
C PHE A 305 -2.58 15.42 10.25
N GLN A 306 -2.91 16.59 10.79
CA GLN A 306 -2.32 17.86 10.34
C GLN A 306 -1.06 18.20 11.15
N THR A 307 0.04 18.42 10.45
CA THR A 307 1.26 18.99 11.04
C THR A 307 1.14 20.51 11.07
N SER A 308 1.53 21.11 12.20
CA SER A 308 1.61 22.57 12.38
C SER A 308 3.03 22.96 12.80
N PRO A 309 3.38 24.26 12.75
CA PRO A 309 4.64 24.75 13.30
C PRO A 309 4.82 24.46 14.81
N LEU A 310 3.72 24.23 15.55
CA LEU A 310 3.73 24.03 16.99
C LEU A 310 3.81 22.55 17.40
N ALA A 311 3.30 21.65 16.55
CA ALA A 311 3.27 20.22 16.81
C ALA A 311 3.14 19.41 15.52
N PRO A 312 3.90 18.30 15.37
CA PRO A 312 3.70 17.34 14.30
C PRO A 312 2.39 16.56 14.51
N ALA A 313 1.78 16.11 13.41
CA ALA A 313 0.63 15.22 13.48
C ALA A 313 0.97 13.91 14.23
N LYS A 314 0.03 13.35 15.00
CA LYS A 314 0.25 12.10 15.74
C LYS A 314 0.65 10.94 14.83
N VAL A 315 0.14 10.87 13.59
CA VAL A 315 0.55 9.88 12.59
C VAL A 315 2.02 10.05 12.20
N CYS A 316 2.49 11.28 12.04
CA CYS A 316 3.88 11.56 11.64
C CYS A 316 4.91 11.20 12.71
N LEU A 317 4.49 11.09 13.97
CA LEU A 317 5.32 10.58 15.08
C LEU A 317 5.50 9.05 15.05
N GLN A 318 4.74 8.33 14.23
CA GLN A 318 4.78 6.85 14.15
C GLN A 318 5.79 6.34 13.11
N THR A 319 6.93 7.02 12.92
CA THR A 319 7.93 6.70 11.88
C THR A 319 8.38 5.25 11.93
N ALA A 320 8.69 4.72 13.12
CA ALA A 320 9.11 3.32 13.26
C ALA A 320 8.03 2.32 12.81
N ARG A 321 6.74 2.62 13.03
CA ARG A 321 5.63 1.76 12.58
C ARG A 321 5.43 1.87 11.08
N ILE A 322 5.54 3.08 10.53
CA ILE A 322 5.47 3.33 9.08
C ILE A 322 6.54 2.49 8.38
N GLU A 323 7.78 2.55 8.84
CA GLU A 323 8.89 1.77 8.30
C GLU A 323 8.71 0.25 8.51
N GLN A 324 8.21 -0.16 9.68
CA GLN A 324 7.93 -1.57 9.97
C GLN A 324 6.90 -2.16 8.99
N HIS A 325 5.93 -1.36 8.52
CA HIS A 325 4.95 -1.75 7.50
C HIS A 325 5.46 -1.52 6.06
N GLY A 326 6.78 -1.37 5.88
CA GLY A 326 7.42 -1.29 4.57
C GLY A 326 7.32 0.06 3.87
N PHE A 327 6.63 1.04 4.45
CA PHE A 327 6.50 2.38 3.88
C PHE A 327 7.74 3.23 4.17
N GLY A 328 8.03 4.16 3.27
CA GLY A 328 9.10 5.13 3.44
C GLY A 328 8.66 6.38 4.22
N PRO A 329 9.49 6.93 5.11
CA PRO A 329 9.21 8.21 5.73
C PRO A 329 9.33 9.35 4.71
N ILE A 330 8.49 10.39 4.87
CA ILE A 330 8.47 11.57 3.98
C ILE A 330 8.90 12.88 4.68
N GLY A 331 9.44 12.76 5.89
CA GLY A 331 9.98 13.89 6.66
C GLY A 331 8.97 15.02 6.84
N ALA A 332 9.40 16.25 6.54
CA ALA A 332 8.60 17.47 6.71
C ALA A 332 7.34 17.53 5.82
N ALA A 333 7.22 16.68 4.80
CA ALA A 333 6.00 16.60 4.00
C ALA A 333 4.86 15.91 4.78
N CYS A 334 5.17 15.13 5.81
CA CYS A 334 4.15 14.42 6.58
C CYS A 334 3.18 15.39 7.28
N GLY A 335 1.90 15.20 7.06
CA GLY A 335 0.85 16.03 7.65
C GLY A 335 0.61 17.36 6.93
N ASN A 336 1.19 17.56 5.74
CA ASN A 336 0.98 18.75 4.92
C ASN A 336 -0.46 18.80 4.37
N THR A 337 -1.04 20.00 4.29
CA THR A 337 -2.45 20.22 3.90
C THR A 337 -2.61 21.01 2.60
N SER A 338 -1.56 21.09 1.77
CA SER A 338 -1.55 21.88 0.53
C SER A 338 -2.27 21.19 -0.62
N ILE A 339 -2.40 19.86 -0.60
CA ILE A 339 -3.05 19.08 -1.66
C ILE A 339 -4.54 19.00 -1.39
N LYS A 340 -5.36 19.52 -2.32
CA LYS A 340 -6.82 19.54 -2.20
C LYS A 340 -7.47 19.00 -3.48
N GLY A 341 -8.66 18.40 -3.33
CA GLY A 341 -9.41 17.82 -4.43
C GLY A 341 -10.75 17.23 -3.97
N GLU A 342 -11.49 16.61 -4.88
CA GLU A 342 -12.78 15.99 -4.64
C GLU A 342 -12.75 14.46 -4.81
N ARG A 343 -11.78 13.90 -5.55
CA ARG A 343 -11.63 12.45 -5.76
C ARG A 343 -10.20 12.07 -6.07
#